data_AF-A0A1G3RE54-F1
#
_entry.id   AF-A0A1G3RE54-F1
#
_cell.length_a   1.000
_cell.length_b   1.000
_cell.length_c   1.000
_cell.angle_alpha   90.00
_cell.angle_beta   90.00
_cell.angle_gamma   90.00
#
_symmetry.space_group_name_H-M   'P 1'
#
loop_
_entity.id
_entity.type
_entity.pdbx_description
1 polymer ?
#
loop_
_entity_poly.entity_id
_entity_poly.type
_entity_poly.pdbx_seq_one_letter_code
_entity_poly.pdbx_strand_id
1 'polypeptide(L)'
;MIGTTPVSNAAIGQAFKRALERLGYDATWWTPYWLRHSFVTYSLEALDESEVAMLAGHSVQVSRSQYQHPDDETLYRKSAGVRGKLVKARKEKYTV
;
A
#
# COMPACT_ATOMS: atom_id res chain seq x y z
N MET A 1 -30.08 -11.86 -18.28
CA MET A 1 -28.99 -11.99 -19.28
C MET A 1 -27.68 -11.69 -18.59
N ILE A 2 -26.79 -12.68 -18.49
CA ILE A 2 -25.40 -12.45 -18.06
C ILE A 2 -24.65 -12.06 -19.33
N GLY A 3 -24.37 -10.76 -19.50
CA GLY A 3 -23.68 -10.25 -20.68
C GLY A 3 -22.28 -10.85 -20.79
N THR A 4 -22.00 -11.50 -21.92
CA THR A 4 -20.74 -12.16 -22.26
C THR A 4 -19.62 -11.19 -22.66
N THR A 5 -19.90 -9.89 -22.69
CA THR A 5 -18.93 -8.87 -23.08
C THR A 5 -18.17 -8.36 -21.85
N PRO A 6 -16.82 -8.39 -21.85
CA PRO A 6 -16.02 -7.79 -20.80
C PRO A 6 -16.41 -6.33 -20.56
N VAL A 7 -16.56 -5.95 -19.29
CA VAL A 7 -16.84 -4.56 -18.92
C VAL A 7 -15.67 -3.68 -19.35
N SER A 8 -15.96 -2.59 -20.07
CA SER A 8 -14.90 -1.69 -20.53
C SER A 8 -14.30 -0.88 -19.38
N ASN A 9 -13.04 -0.49 -19.51
CA ASN A 9 -12.37 0.38 -18.53
C ASN A 9 -13.12 1.71 -18.32
N ALA A 10 -13.75 2.24 -19.38
CA ALA A 10 -14.57 3.45 -19.29
C ALA A 10 -15.82 3.23 -18.42
N ALA A 11 -16.49 2.08 -18.55
CA ALA A 11 -17.65 1.74 -17.72
C ALA A 11 -17.25 1.57 -16.24
N ILE A 12 -16.08 0.97 -15.97
CA ILE A 12 -15.52 0.85 -14.61
C ILE A 12 -15.25 2.24 -14.01
N GLY A 13 -14.60 3.13 -14.77
CA GLY A 13 -14.31 4.49 -14.33
C GLY A 13 -15.58 5.30 -14.03
N GLN A 14 -16.61 5.18 -14.87
CA GLN A 14 -17.90 5.84 -14.63
C GLN A 14 -18.62 5.28 -13.39
N ALA A 15 -18.63 3.96 -13.20
CA ALA A 15 -19.21 3.34 -12.02
C ALA A 15 -18.50 3.80 -10.74
N PHE A 16 -17.17 3.85 -10.76
CA PHE A 16 -16.36 4.36 -9.67
C PHE A 16 -16.67 5.83 -9.34
N LYS A 17 -16.73 6.70 -10.35
CA LYS A 17 -17.07 8.12 -10.16
C LYS A 17 -18.45 8.30 -9.51
N ARG A 18 -19.45 7.58 -10.01
CA ARG A 18 -20.81 7.61 -9.43
C ARG A 18 -20.83 7.15 -7.98
N ALA A 19 -20.02 6.15 -7.63
CA ALA A 19 -19.90 5.70 -6.25
C ALA A 19 -19.30 6.79 -5.34
N LEU A 20 -18.26 7.49 -5.81
CA LEU A 20 -17.65 8.61 -5.09
C LEU A 20 -18.65 9.76 -4.89
N GLU A 21 -19.35 10.17 -5.94
CA GLU A 21 -20.38 11.21 -5.89
C GLU A 21 -21.48 10.84 -4.88
N ARG A 22 -21.96 9.59 -4.89
CA ARG A 22 -22.97 9.11 -3.94
C ARG A 22 -22.50 9.15 -2.48
N LEU A 23 -21.20 8.97 -2.26
CA LEU A 23 -20.58 9.00 -0.94
C LEU A 23 -20.18 10.42 -0.51
N GLY A 24 -20.43 11.45 -1.34
CA GLY A 24 -20.09 12.84 -1.04
C GLY A 24 -18.61 13.18 -1.24
N TYR A 25 -17.86 12.38 -1.99
CA TYR A 25 -16.48 12.70 -2.33
C TYR A 25 -16.44 13.58 -3.59
N ASP A 26 -15.89 14.79 -3.46
CA ASP A 26 -15.64 15.74 -4.58
C ASP A 26 -14.40 15.38 -5.42
N ALA A 27 -13.90 14.15 -5.30
CA ALA A 27 -12.59 13.78 -5.80
C ALA A 27 -12.56 13.66 -7.34
N THR A 28 -12.24 14.77 -8.00
CA THR A 28 -12.10 14.90 -9.46
C THR A 28 -10.92 14.11 -10.05
N TRP A 29 -9.94 13.73 -9.22
CA TRP A 29 -8.71 13.05 -9.65
C TRP A 29 -8.56 11.61 -9.13
N TRP A 30 -9.52 11.12 -8.33
CA TRP A 30 -9.50 9.74 -7.87
C TRP A 30 -9.91 8.82 -9.00
N THR A 31 -9.17 7.74 -9.15
CA THR A 31 -9.39 6.68 -10.14
C THR A 31 -9.45 5.33 -9.41
N PRO A 32 -9.98 4.27 -10.05
CA PRO A 32 -9.98 2.94 -9.45
C PRO A 32 -8.59 2.45 -9.00
N TYR A 33 -7.51 2.99 -9.58
CA TYR A 33 -6.14 2.72 -9.14
C TYR A 33 -5.91 3.08 -7.67
N TRP A 34 -6.58 4.12 -7.15
CA TRP A 34 -6.47 4.50 -5.74
C TRP A 34 -7.03 3.45 -4.79
N LEU A 35 -8.08 2.71 -5.19
CA LEU A 35 -8.56 1.57 -4.40
C LEU A 35 -7.53 0.45 -4.34
N ARG A 36 -6.90 0.14 -5.48
CA ARG A 36 -5.80 -0.82 -5.54
C ARG A 36 -4.63 -0.37 -4.65
N HIS A 37 -4.32 0.93 -4.69
CA HIS A 37 -3.27 1.53 -3.87
C HIS A 37 -3.56 1.39 -2.38
N SER A 38 -4.76 1.76 -1.94
CA SER A 38 -5.18 1.58 -0.54
C SER A 38 -5.17 0.12 -0.13
N PHE A 39 -5.67 -0.79 -0.97
CA PHE A 39 -5.64 -2.23 -0.70
C PHE A 39 -4.21 -2.72 -0.43
N VAL A 40 -3.26 -2.35 -1.28
CA VAL A 40 -1.85 -2.75 -1.13
C VAL A 40 -1.26 -2.16 0.15
N THR A 41 -1.46 -0.87 0.42
CA THR A 41 -0.94 -0.21 1.62
C THR A 41 -1.45 -0.85 2.90
N TYR A 42 -2.76 -1.08 3.04
CA TYR A 42 -3.32 -1.72 4.24
C TYR A 42 -2.91 -3.18 4.37
N SER A 43 -2.76 -3.90 3.26
CA SER A 43 -2.33 -5.31 3.30
C SER A 43 -0.91 -5.47 3.85
N LEU A 44 -0.02 -4.49 3.64
CA LEU A 44 1.35 -4.51 4.17
C LEU A 44 1.43 -4.39 5.70
N GLU A 45 0.33 -4.05 6.39
CA GLU A 45 0.29 -4.06 7.86
C GLU A 45 0.18 -5.47 8.44
N ALA A 46 -0.40 -6.41 7.68
CA ALA A 46 -0.74 -7.75 8.15
C ALA A 46 -0.07 -8.88 7.37
N LEU A 47 0.31 -8.64 6.12
CA LEU A 47 0.89 -9.63 5.20
C LEU A 47 2.32 -9.26 4.83
N ASP A 48 3.10 -10.27 4.48
CA ASP A 48 4.46 -10.03 3.98
C ASP A 48 4.46 -9.52 2.53
N GLU A 49 5.59 -8.94 2.12
CA GLU A 49 5.74 -8.34 0.80
C GLU A 49 5.52 -9.34 -0.35
N SER A 50 5.81 -10.63 -0.12
CA SER A 50 5.64 -11.68 -1.13
C SER A 50 4.18 -12.06 -1.33
N GLU A 51 3.42 -12.12 -0.23
CA GLU A 51 1.98 -12.36 -0.23
C GLU A 51 1.23 -11.19 -0.88
N VAL A 52 1.59 -9.95 -0.52
CA VAL A 52 0.98 -8.76 -1.13
C VAL A 52 1.32 -8.65 -2.62
N ALA A 53 2.56 -8.98 -3.02
CA ALA A 53 2.94 -8.99 -4.43
C ALA A 53 2.16 -10.03 -5.23
N MET A 54 1.94 -11.22 -4.66
CA MET A 54 1.09 -12.26 -5.25
C MET A 54 -0.36 -11.79 -5.40
N LEU A 55 -0.95 -11.21 -4.36
CA LEU A 55 -2.34 -10.74 -4.37
C LEU A 55 -2.56 -9.56 -5.33
N ALA A 56 -1.59 -8.65 -5.43
CA ALA A 56 -1.65 -7.51 -6.34
C ALA A 56 -1.24 -7.86 -7.78
N GLY A 57 -0.71 -9.06 -8.01
CA GLY A 57 -0.12 -9.43 -9.31
C GLY A 57 1.08 -8.54 -9.68
N HIS A 58 1.84 -8.06 -8.70
CA HIS A 58 3.05 -7.28 -8.95
C HIS A 58 4.23 -8.23 -9.25
N SER A 59 5.02 -7.91 -10.28
CA SER A 59 6.40 -8.37 -10.30
C SER A 59 7.16 -7.63 -9.18
N VAL A 60 7.90 -8.38 -8.39
CA VAL A 60 8.49 -8.03 -7.07
C VAL A 60 9.24 -6.68 -7.00
N GLN A 61 9.59 -6.05 -8.12
CA GLN A 61 10.32 -4.78 -8.15
C GLN A 61 9.48 -3.50 -7.99
N VAL A 62 8.16 -3.52 -8.23
CA VAL A 62 7.35 -2.28 -8.28
C VAL A 62 6.69 -1.94 -6.92
N SER A 63 6.53 -2.92 -6.02
CA SER A 63 5.86 -2.75 -4.71
C SER A 63 6.57 -1.76 -3.79
N ARG A 64 7.90 -1.76 -3.80
CA ARG A 64 8.72 -1.13 -2.75
C ARG A 64 8.73 0.40 -2.77
N SER A 65 8.77 1.01 -3.96
CA SER A 65 8.91 2.47 -4.10
C SER A 65 7.59 3.20 -4.21
N GLN A 66 6.53 2.53 -4.69
CA GLN A 66 5.25 3.18 -4.97
C GLN A 66 4.30 3.15 -3.77
N TYR A 67 4.32 2.09 -2.96
CA TYR A 67 3.29 1.83 -1.94
C TYR A 67 3.73 2.06 -0.49
N GLN A 68 5.02 2.27 -0.23
CA GLN A 68 5.49 2.72 1.08
C GLN A 68 5.20 4.20 1.27
N HIS A 69 4.05 4.51 1.86
CA HIS A 69 3.77 5.81 2.47
C HIS A 69 4.01 5.64 3.97
N PRO A 70 5.19 5.99 4.49
CA PRO A 70 5.49 5.77 5.89
C PRO A 70 4.59 6.69 6.72
N ASP A 71 3.69 6.10 7.50
CA ASP A 71 3.03 6.80 8.59
C ASP A 71 4.04 7.10 9.72
N ASP A 72 3.70 8.04 10.59
CA ASP A 72 4.57 8.46 11.70
C ASP A 72 4.93 7.28 12.63
N GLU A 73 4.05 6.29 12.75
CA GLU A 73 4.27 5.11 13.58
C GLU A 73 5.31 4.16 12.96
N THR A 74 5.32 3.98 11.65
CA THR A 74 6.30 3.18 10.92
C THR A 74 7.68 3.83 10.96
N LEU A 75 7.75 5.16 10.86
CA LEU A 75 8.99 5.92 11.06
C LEU A 75 9.50 5.78 12.50
N TYR A 76 8.59 5.84 13.48
CA TYR A 76 8.92 5.65 14.89
C TYR A 76 9.46 4.24 15.17
N ARG A 77 8.83 3.18 14.66
CA ARG A 77 9.32 1.80 14.81
C ARG A 77 10.67 1.57 14.15
N LYS A 78 10.88 2.11 12.94
CA LYS A 78 12.17 2.02 12.24
C LYS A 78 13.28 2.76 13.01
N SER A 79 13.01 3.97 13.51
CA SER A 79 13.98 4.73 14.30
C SER A 79 14.28 4.08 15.66
N ALA A 80 13.28 3.50 16.32
CA ALA A 80 13.47 2.71 17.54
C ALA A 80 14.35 1.47 17.31
N GLY A 81 14.13 0.75 16.21
CA GLY A 81 14.94 -0.41 15.82
C GLY A 81 16.40 -0.04 15.50
N VAL A 82 16.63 1.09 14.83
CA VAL A 82 17.98 1.63 14.57
C VAL A 82 18.68 2.03 15.87
N ARG A 83 17.96 2.69 16.80
CA ARG A 83 18.49 3.05 18.12
C ARG A 83 18.88 1.82 18.93
N GLY A 84 18.08 0.75 18.89
CA GLY A 84 18.41 -0.53 19.53
C GLY A 84 19.69 -1.17 18.99
N LYS A 85 19.89 -1.16 17.66
CA LYS A 85 21.11 -1.66 17.01
C LYS A 85 22.35 -0.84 17.37
N LEU A 86 22.22 0.49 17.44
CA LEU A 86 23.32 1.38 17.85
C LEU A 86 23.72 1.17 19.32
N VAL A 87 22.75 0.95 20.22
CA VAL A 87 23.00 0.67 21.63
C VAL A 87 23.67 -0.70 21.82
N LYS A 88 23.24 -1.72 21.06
CA LYS A 88 23.86 -3.06 21.09
C LYS A 88 25.31 -3.02 20.58
N ALA A 89 25.54 -2.39 19.43
CA ALA A 89 26.88 -2.22 18.86
C ALA A 89 27.80 -1.41 19.80
N ARG A 90 27.27 -0.43 20.53
CA ARG A 90 28.03 0.30 21.55
C ARG A 90 28.41 -0.61 22.73
N LYS A 91 27.48 -1.42 23.27
CA LYS A 91 27.80 -2.35 24.37
C LYS A 91 28.87 -3.38 23.98
N GLU A 92 28.79 -3.93 22.78
CA GLU A 92 29.78 -4.89 22.26
C GLU A 92 31.18 -4.26 22.10
N LYS A 93 31.26 -2.95 21.83
CA LYS A 93 32.53 -2.23 21.66
C LYS A 93 33.22 -1.82 22.98
N TYR A 94 32.51 -1.86 24.11
CA TYR A 94 33.02 -1.50 25.45
C TYR A 94 33.04 -2.68 26.43
N THR A 95 32.86 -3.91 25.93
CA THR A 95 32.98 -5.16 26.71
C THR A 95 34.22 -5.96 26.24
N VAL A 96 35.35 -5.27 26.13
CA VAL A 96 36.71 -5.84 26.00
C VAL A 96 37.61 -5.08 26.96
#